data_AF-A0AAN6Z064-F1
#
_entry.id   AF-A0AAN6Z064-F1
#
_cell.length_a   1.000
_cell.length_b   1.000
_cell.length_c   1.000
_cell.angle_alpha   90.00
_cell.angle_beta   90.00
_cell.angle_gamma   90.00
#
_symmetry.space_group_name_H-M   'P 1'
#
loop_
_entity.id
_entity.type
_entity.pdbx_description
1 polymer ?
#
loop_
_entity_poly.entity_id
_entity_poly.type
_entity_poly.pdbx_seq_one_letter_code
_entity_poly.pdbx_strand_id
1 'polypeptide(L)'
;MFRLWYNFAEDCSPRQFTDPGDRFAAGSGLAKVFGDTIRCDEYFAGLWKPDMIRGLMLYTEGPTLIPRKPLDSDNFPTWSWASAGYGLVKNAQEDDKLRLSRVENVQVDLIDKRQPFGQ
;
A
#
# COMPACT_ATOMS: atom_id res chain seq x y z
N MET A 1 12.87 -6.19 6.65
CA MET A 1 12.20 -6.86 5.53
C MET A 1 11.16 -5.95 4.87
N PHE A 2 10.19 -5.39 5.63
CA PHE A 2 9.15 -4.49 5.10
C PHE A 2 9.65 -3.23 4.39
N ARG A 3 10.86 -2.75 4.66
CA ARG A 3 11.52 -1.68 3.89
C ARG A 3 11.52 -1.94 2.38
N LEU A 4 11.77 -3.18 1.95
CA LEU A 4 11.77 -3.54 0.53
C LEU A 4 10.37 -3.40 -0.08
N TRP A 5 9.33 -3.75 0.69
CA TRP A 5 7.95 -3.58 0.27
C TRP A 5 7.57 -2.11 0.10
N TYR A 6 8.00 -1.24 1.03
CA TYR A 6 7.77 0.20 0.87
C TYR A 6 8.54 0.76 -0.31
N ASN A 7 9.81 0.42 -0.51
CA ASN A 7 10.55 0.86 -1.70
C ASN A 7 9.80 0.51 -3.00
N PHE A 8 9.25 -0.70 -3.09
CA PHE A 8 8.38 -1.08 -4.20
C PHE A 8 7.15 -0.17 -4.32
N ALA A 9 6.46 0.09 -3.22
CA ALA A 9 5.31 0.99 -3.21
C ALA A 9 5.68 2.43 -3.62
N GLU A 10 6.83 2.96 -3.18
CA GLU A 10 7.34 4.28 -3.58
C GLU A 10 7.65 4.31 -5.08
N ASP A 11 8.24 3.24 -5.64
CA ASP A 11 8.57 3.13 -7.06
C ASP A 11 7.33 2.94 -7.95
N CYS A 12 6.27 2.33 -7.42
CA CYS A 12 5.04 2.04 -8.15
C CYS A 12 3.99 3.16 -8.05
N SER A 13 3.94 3.91 -6.94
CA SER A 13 2.90 4.93 -6.74
C SER A 13 2.87 6.06 -7.79
N PRO A 14 4.00 6.58 -8.33
CA PRO A 14 3.94 7.64 -9.33
C PRO A 14 3.65 7.12 -10.74
N ARG A 15 3.58 5.80 -10.96
CA ARG A 15 3.43 5.22 -12.30
C ARG A 15 2.04 5.47 -12.86
N GLN A 16 1.99 5.78 -14.15
CA GLN A 16 0.75 5.91 -14.90
C GLN A 16 0.34 4.53 -15.44
N PHE A 17 -0.64 3.91 -14.79
CA PHE A 17 -1.25 2.68 -15.27
C PHE A 17 -2.28 3.01 -16.35
N THR A 18 -2.38 2.16 -17.38
CA THR A 18 -3.38 2.31 -18.45
C THR A 18 -4.79 2.14 -17.89
N ASP A 19 -4.99 1.17 -17.00
CA ASP A 19 -6.17 1.03 -16.17
C ASP A 19 -5.81 1.37 -14.70
N PRO A 20 -6.42 2.40 -14.10
CA PRO A 20 -6.25 2.71 -12.68
C PRO A 20 -6.50 1.53 -11.73
N GLY A 21 -7.41 0.61 -12.07
CA GLY A 21 -7.76 -0.58 -11.28
C GLY A 21 -6.62 -1.60 -11.18
N ASP A 22 -5.69 -1.60 -12.13
CA ASP A 22 -4.61 -2.58 -12.20
C ASP A 22 -3.49 -2.35 -11.16
N ARG A 23 -3.60 -1.34 -10.31
CA ARG A 23 -2.56 -1.01 -9.31
C ARG A 23 -2.26 -2.16 -8.36
N PHE A 24 -3.28 -2.78 -7.78
CA PHE A 24 -3.06 -3.96 -6.92
C PHE A 24 -2.67 -5.19 -7.75
N ALA A 25 -3.25 -5.37 -8.94
CA ALA A 25 -2.89 -6.46 -9.83
C ALA A 25 -1.39 -6.44 -10.20
N ALA A 26 -0.84 -5.26 -10.50
CA ALA A 26 0.56 -5.07 -10.84
C ALA A 26 1.52 -5.47 -9.71
N GLY A 27 1.09 -5.31 -8.45
CA GLY A 27 1.86 -5.70 -7.26
C GLY A 27 1.54 -7.10 -6.73
N SER A 28 0.45 -7.73 -7.16
CA SER A 28 -0.09 -8.95 -6.55
C SER A 28 0.87 -10.14 -6.60
N GLY A 29 1.59 -10.32 -7.70
CA GLY A 29 2.61 -11.37 -7.84
C GLY A 29 3.79 -11.15 -6.89
N LEU A 30 4.25 -9.90 -6.75
CA LEU A 30 5.34 -9.56 -5.83
C LEU A 30 4.88 -9.65 -4.38
N ALA A 31 3.64 -9.22 -4.08
CA ALA A 31 3.04 -9.36 -2.76
C ALA A 31 2.99 -10.83 -2.34
N LYS A 32 2.59 -11.74 -3.26
CA LYS A 32 2.62 -13.18 -3.01
C LYS A 32 4.02 -13.68 -2.66
N VAL A 33 5.03 -13.37 -3.48
CA VAL A 33 6.42 -13.79 -3.22
C VAL A 33 6.94 -13.20 -1.91
N PHE A 34 6.61 -11.95 -1.63
CA PHE A 34 7.00 -11.29 -0.39
C PHE A 34 6.35 -11.97 0.82
N GLY A 35 5.04 -12.25 0.77
CA GLY A 35 4.28 -12.99 1.78
C GLY A 35 4.87 -14.36 2.07
N ASP A 36 5.21 -15.12 1.03
CA ASP A 36 5.90 -16.42 1.16
C ASP A 36 7.27 -16.26 1.85
N THR A 37 8.00 -15.18 1.54
CA THR A 37 9.32 -14.90 2.11
C THR A 37 9.23 -14.50 3.59
N ILE A 38 8.24 -13.69 3.96
CA ILE A 38 8.02 -13.26 5.35
C ILE A 38 7.16 -14.23 6.16
N ARG A 39 6.64 -15.29 5.52
CA ARG A 39 5.70 -16.27 6.09
C ARG A 39 4.46 -15.61 6.70
N CYS A 40 3.84 -14.70 5.95
CA CYS A 40 2.64 -13.98 6.35
C CYS A 40 1.68 -13.88 5.16
N ASP A 41 0.42 -14.16 5.41
CA ASP A 41 -0.71 -14.07 4.46
C ASP A 41 -1.67 -12.91 4.79
N GLU A 42 -1.44 -12.22 5.91
CA GLU A 42 -2.23 -11.08 6.40
C GLU A 42 -1.92 -9.79 5.62
N TYR A 43 -2.25 -9.79 4.33
CA TYR A 43 -2.12 -8.67 3.41
C TYR A 43 -3.46 -7.94 3.24
N PHE A 44 -3.40 -6.61 3.28
CA PHE A 44 -4.56 -5.73 3.24
C PHE A 44 -4.26 -4.53 2.34
N ALA A 45 -4.81 -4.56 1.12
CA ALA A 45 -4.80 -3.44 0.17
C ALA A 45 -3.45 -2.71 0.07
N GLY A 46 -2.34 -3.45 -0.05
CA GLY A 46 -1.01 -2.86 -0.15
C GLY A 46 -0.19 -2.80 1.14
N LEU A 47 -0.75 -3.23 2.27
CA LEU A 47 -0.07 -3.25 3.57
C LEU A 47 -0.08 -4.65 4.19
N TRP A 48 0.87 -4.91 5.09
CA TRP A 48 0.97 -6.17 5.82
C TRP A 48 0.59 -5.94 7.28
N LYS A 49 -0.30 -6.75 7.87
CA LYS A 49 -0.74 -6.57 9.26
C LYS A 49 0.39 -6.46 10.29
N PRO A 50 1.47 -7.28 10.21
CA PRO A 50 2.59 -7.17 11.15
C PRO A 50 3.31 -5.81 11.11
N ASP A 51 3.17 -5.07 10.01
CA ASP A 51 3.84 -3.79 9.79
C ASP A 51 2.85 -2.65 9.46
N MET A 52 1.56 -2.89 9.74
CA MET A 52 0.46 -2.01 9.36
C MET A 52 0.59 -0.62 9.98
N ILE A 53 1.07 -0.50 11.23
CA ILE A 53 1.26 0.80 11.87
C ILE A 53 2.25 1.65 11.06
N ARG A 54 3.36 1.05 10.62
CA ARG A 54 4.31 1.72 9.73
C ARG A 54 3.64 2.02 8.39
N GLY A 55 2.88 1.08 7.84
CA GLY A 55 2.14 1.25 6.60
C GLY A 55 1.08 2.36 6.63
N LEU A 56 0.54 2.72 7.79
CA LEU A 56 -0.40 3.84 7.95
C LEU A 56 0.31 5.19 8.07
N MET A 57 1.64 5.20 8.25
CA MET A 57 2.46 6.42 8.27
C MET A 57 2.95 6.82 6.87
N LEU A 58 2.34 6.28 5.82
CA LEU A 58 2.60 6.71 4.45
C LEU A 58 2.19 8.17 4.27
N TYR A 59 3.03 8.93 3.58
CA TYR A 59 2.77 10.32 3.22
C TYR A 59 3.18 10.55 1.77
N THR A 60 2.67 11.61 1.13
CA THR A 60 3.08 11.95 -0.24
C THR A 60 4.04 13.12 -0.25
N GLU A 61 5.10 13.03 -1.04
CA GLU A 61 5.98 14.15 -1.35
C GLU A 61 5.63 14.76 -2.70
N GLY A 62 5.45 16.08 -2.74
CA GLY A 62 5.17 16.82 -3.97
C GLY A 62 4.75 18.27 -3.67
N PRO A 63 4.81 19.17 -4.66
CA PRO A 63 4.37 20.55 -4.47
C PRO A 63 2.88 20.56 -4.09
N THR A 64 2.59 21.09 -2.90
CA THR A 64 1.24 21.26 -2.33
C THR A 64 0.29 22.10 -3.18
N LEU A 65 0.81 22.72 -4.25
CA LEU A 65 0.12 23.71 -5.08
C LEU A 65 -0.51 23.14 -6.35
N ILE A 66 -0.22 21.88 -6.72
CA ILE A 66 -0.88 21.25 -7.86
C ILE A 66 -2.02 20.38 -7.32
N PRO A 67 -3.29 20.73 -7.58
CA PRO A 67 -4.43 19.90 -7.20
C PRO A 67 -4.21 18.49 -7.75
N ARG A 68 -4.31 17.48 -6.88
CA ARG A 68 -4.28 16.09 -7.35
C ARG A 68 -5.37 15.93 -8.39
N LYS A 69 -5.02 15.52 -9.60
CA LYS A 69 -6.03 15.02 -10.54
C LYS A 69 -6.68 13.83 -9.81
N PRO A 70 -8.00 13.86 -9.54
CA PRO A 70 -8.66 12.71 -8.97
C PRO A 70 -8.39 11.54 -9.92
N LEU A 71 -7.73 10.50 -9.42
CA LEU A 71 -8.04 9.19 -9.98
C LEU A 71 -9.50 8.92 -9.61
N ASP A 72 -10.15 7.99 -10.31
CA ASP A 72 -11.33 7.31 -9.77
C ASP A 72 -10.87 6.50 -8.55
N SER A 73 -10.57 7.22 -7.46
CA SER A 73 -9.99 6.74 -6.21
C SER A 73 -10.99 5.96 -5.39
N ASP A 74 -12.25 5.91 -5.81
CA ASP A 74 -13.34 5.19 -5.15
C ASP A 74 -13.04 3.69 -5.02
N ASN A 75 -12.12 3.17 -5.85
CA ASN A 75 -11.74 1.76 -5.86
C ASN A 75 -10.59 1.41 -4.89
N PHE A 76 -9.99 2.39 -4.20
CA PHE A 76 -8.85 2.15 -3.31
C PHE A 76 -9.06 2.76 -1.92
N PRO A 77 -8.73 2.04 -0.83
CA PRO A 77 -8.80 2.62 0.49
C PRO A 77 -7.79 3.76 0.65
N THR A 78 -8.21 4.86 1.27
CA THR A 78 -7.42 6.10 1.43
C THR A 78 -6.13 5.94 2.22
N TRP A 79 -6.01 4.85 2.99
CA TRP A 79 -4.83 4.51 3.76
C TRP A 79 -3.83 3.62 2.99
N SER A 80 -4.16 3.20 1.76
CA SER A 80 -3.26 2.43 0.89
C SER A 80 -2.36 3.31 0.04
N TRP A 81 -1.19 2.78 -0.34
CA TRP A 81 -0.31 3.44 -1.31
C TRP A 81 -0.98 3.62 -2.69
N ALA A 82 -1.90 2.72 -3.06
CA ALA A 82 -2.61 2.75 -4.34
C ALA A 82 -3.56 3.96 -4.45
N SER A 83 -4.00 4.54 -3.33
CA SER A 83 -4.86 5.74 -3.31
C SER A 83 -4.13 7.05 -3.63
N ALA A 84 -2.80 7.04 -3.69
CA ALA A 84 -2.00 8.25 -3.87
C ALA A 84 -2.09 8.90 -5.26
N GLY A 85 -2.89 8.35 -6.17
CA GLY A 85 -2.96 8.80 -7.56
C GLY A 85 -1.57 8.71 -8.19
N TYR A 86 -1.05 9.79 -8.76
CA TYR A 86 0.31 9.86 -9.31
C TYR A 86 1.34 10.45 -8.34
N GLY A 87 0.98 10.59 -7.07
CA GLY A 87 1.89 11.11 -6.05
C GLY A 87 2.97 10.10 -5.68
N LEU A 88 4.18 10.59 -5.40
CA LEU A 88 5.21 9.78 -4.78
C LEU A 88 4.82 9.55 -3.32
N VAL A 89 4.50 8.30 -2.98
CA VAL A 89 4.28 7.86 -1.61
C VAL A 89 5.64 7.61 -0.99
N LYS A 90 5.81 8.01 0.27
CA LYS A 90 6.98 7.71 1.08
C LYS A 90 6.59 7.18 2.44
N ASN A 91 7.49 6.43 3.03
CA ASN A 91 7.34 5.93 4.39
C ASN A 91 8.49 6.42 5.29
N ALA A 92 8.15 7.18 6.33
CA ALA A 92 9.14 7.60 7.33
C ALA A 92 9.55 6.36 8.14
N GLN A 93 10.81 5.93 7.98
CA GLN A 93 11.36 4.70 8.55
C GLN A 93 11.66 4.80 10.06
N GLU A 94 10.90 5.58 10.82
CA GLU A 94 11.14 5.81 12.25
C GLU A 94 10.65 4.63 13.10
N ASP A 95 11.57 3.72 13.45
CA ASP A 95 11.27 2.48 14.18
C ASP A 95 10.79 2.72 15.63
N ASP A 96 11.21 3.82 16.28
CA ASP A 96 10.99 4.05 17.71
C ASP A 96 9.51 4.30 18.07
N LYS A 97 8.73 4.90 17.17
CA LYS A 97 7.30 5.19 17.40
C LYS A 97 6.40 3.95 17.28
N LEU A 98 6.87 2.89 16.63
CA LEU A 98 6.08 1.69 16.36
C LEU A 98 5.89 0.81 17.60
N ARG A 99 6.76 0.93 18.60
CA ARG A 99 6.73 0.08 19.81
C ARG A 99 5.62 0.45 20.79
N LEU A 100 4.96 1.58 20.59
CA LEU A 100 3.94 2.15 21.49
C LEU A 100 2.51 1.79 21.06
N SER A 101 2.32 1.12 19.94
CA SER A 101 1.00 0.84 19.37
C SER A 101 0.90 -0.60 18.89
N ARG A 102 -0.31 -1.14 18.91
CA ARG A 102 -0.62 -2.49 18.42
C ARG A 102 -1.90 -2.45 17.60
N VAL A 103 -1.90 -3.18 16.49
CA VAL A 103 -3.10 -3.37 15.68
C VAL A 103 -3.97 -4.44 16.33
N GLU A 104 -5.15 -4.05 16.78
CA GLU A 104 -6.14 -4.98 17.36
C GLU A 104 -6.95 -5.69 16.28
N ASN A 105 -7.38 -4.96 15.24
CA ASN A 105 -8.22 -5.50 14.18
C ASN A 105 -7.98 -4.77 12.85
N VAL A 106 -8.11 -5.50 11.75
CA VAL A 106 -8.11 -5.00 10.37
C VAL A 106 -9.19 -5.74 9.60
N GLN A 107 -10.06 -5.01 8.91
CA GLN A 107 -11.17 -5.56 8.13
C GLN A 107 -11.16 -4.96 6.74
N VAL A 108 -11.17 -5.82 5.72
CA VAL A 108 -11.25 -5.44 4.31
C VAL A 108 -12.10 -6.49 3.59
N ASP A 109 -13.00 -6.04 2.73
CA ASP A 109 -13.77 -6.91 1.84
C ASP A 109 -13.07 -6.97 0.47
N LEU A 110 -12.62 -8.17 0.08
CA LEU A 110 -12.02 -8.40 -1.23
C LEU A 110 -13.10 -8.44 -2.31
N ILE A 111 -12.84 -7.79 -3.45
CA ILE A 111 -13.69 -7.87 -4.64
C ILE A 111 -13.61 -9.29 -5.23
N ASP A 112 -12.40 -9.87 -5.32
CA ASP A 112 -12.20 -11.25 -5.72
C ASP A 112 -11.38 -12.05 -4.68
N LYS A 113 -12.06 -12.96 -3.97
CA LYS A 113 -11.44 -13.85 -2.97
C LYS A 113 -10.38 -14.79 -3.55
N ARG A 114 -10.32 -14.98 -4.88
CA ARG A 114 -9.28 -15.77 -5.55
C ARG A 114 -7.97 -14.99 -5.69
N GLN A 115 -8.00 -13.68 -5.47
CA GLN A 115 -6.88 -12.76 -5.59
C GLN A 115 -6.63 -12.06 -4.24
N PRO A 116 -6.13 -12.78 -3.21
CA PRO A 116 -5.95 -12.22 -1.87
C PRO A 116 -4.93 -11.06 -1.79
N PHE A 117 -4.08 -10.92 -2.81
CA PHE A 117 -3.13 -9.82 -2.94
C PHE A 117 -3.56 -8.76 -3.97
N GLY A 118 -4.73 -8.95 -4.58
CA GLY A 118 -5.30 -8.11 -5.63
C GLY A 118 -6.38 -7.17 -5.08
N GLN A 119 -7.50 -7.10 -5.80
CA GLN A 119 -8.64 -6.23 -5.50
C GLN A 119 -9.78 -7.02 -4.86
#